data_AF-A0A522YRG5-F1
#
_entry.id   AF-A0A522YRG5-F1
#
_cell.length_a   1.000
_cell.length_b   1.000
_cell.length_c   1.000
_cell.angle_alpha   90.00
_cell.angle_beta   90.00
_cell.angle_gamma   90.00
#
_symmetry.space_group_name_H-M   'P 1'
#
loop_
_entity.id
_entity.type
_entity.pdbx_description
1 polymer ?
#
loop_
_entity_poly.entity_id
_entity_poly.type
_entity_poly.pdbx_seq_one_letter_code
_entity_poly.pdbx_strand_id
1 'polypeptide(L)'
;MMRLMMALMPSCRELKEVLAGEGLASLPWHRRMTAKMHLSRCELCGRFARQLERIAEALRLAWTKPNEADVAPLKQRIVARLRNP
;
A
#
# COMPACT_ATOMS: atom_id res chain seq x y z
N MET A 1 -33.97 2.30 -1.76
CA MET A 1 -32.74 1.70 -2.35
C MET A 1 -31.44 2.14 -1.63
N MET A 2 -31.21 3.44 -1.37
CA MET A 2 -29.99 3.93 -0.69
C MET A 2 -29.79 3.44 0.77
N ARG A 3 -30.88 3.16 1.51
CA ARG A 3 -30.81 2.75 2.92
C ARG A 3 -30.21 1.35 3.13
N LEU A 4 -30.43 0.42 2.19
CA LEU A 4 -29.83 -0.92 2.20
C LEU A 4 -28.36 -0.89 1.78
N MET A 5 -27.97 0.02 0.87
CA MET A 5 -26.58 0.19 0.48
C MET A 5 -25.71 0.74 1.61
N MET A 6 -26.27 1.56 2.51
CA MET A 6 -25.55 2.02 3.71
C MET A 6 -25.35 0.91 4.75
N ALA A 7 -26.31 -0.02 4.89
CA ALA A 7 -26.19 -1.16 5.80
C ALA A 7 -25.12 -2.18 5.36
N LEU A 8 -24.82 -2.23 4.06
CA LEU A 8 -23.81 -3.12 3.46
C LEU A 8 -22.42 -2.46 3.33
N MET A 9 -22.30 -1.17 3.66
CA MET A 9 -21.03 -0.46 3.58
C MET A 9 -20.21 -0.72 4.84
N PRO A 10 -18.94 -1.17 4.71
CA PRO A 10 -18.10 -1.33 5.88
C PRO A 10 -17.90 0.01 6.56
N SER A 11 -17.90 0.02 7.89
CA SER A 11 -17.49 1.15 8.70
C SER A 11 -15.99 1.45 8.47
N CYS A 12 -15.57 2.68 8.80
CA CYS A 12 -14.16 3.04 8.75
C CYS A 12 -13.29 2.12 9.62
N ARG A 13 -13.85 1.60 10.73
CA ARG A 13 -13.14 0.67 11.62
C ARG A 13 -12.88 -0.66 10.92
N GLU A 14 -13.94 -1.30 10.43
CA GLU A 14 -13.84 -2.59 9.73
C GLU A 14 -12.93 -2.49 8.50
N LEU A 15 -13.02 -1.38 7.76
CA LEU A 15 -12.17 -1.19 6.59
C LEU A 15 -10.69 -1.06 6.97
N LYS A 16 -10.36 -0.36 8.06
CA LYS A 16 -8.97 -0.28 8.55
C LYS A 16 -8.43 -1.65 8.97
N GLU A 17 -9.23 -2.45 9.65
CA GLU A 17 -8.87 -3.82 10.06
C GLU A 17 -8.61 -4.70 8.84
N VAL A 18 -9.46 -4.63 7.82
CA VAL A 18 -9.24 -5.34 6.54
C VAL A 18 -7.96 -4.86 5.84
N LEU A 19 -7.74 -3.54 5.75
CA LEU A 19 -6.58 -2.98 5.07
C LEU A 19 -5.26 -3.34 5.77
N ALA A 20 -5.24 -3.35 7.10
CA ALA A 20 -4.06 -3.69 7.88
C ALA A 20 -3.79 -5.21 7.97
N GLY A 21 -4.80 -6.04 7.74
CA GLY A 21 -4.68 -7.50 7.66
C GLY A 21 -4.30 -7.98 6.26
N GLU A 22 -5.05 -8.95 5.75
CA GLU A 22 -4.80 -9.58 4.44
C GLU A 22 -5.18 -8.70 3.23
N GLY A 23 -5.68 -7.49 3.48
CA GLY A 23 -6.07 -6.54 2.44
C GLY A 23 -7.37 -6.89 1.72
N LEU A 24 -7.72 -6.11 0.70
CA LEU A 24 -8.98 -6.28 -0.03
C LEU A 24 -9.05 -7.56 -0.88
N ALA A 25 -7.92 -8.20 -1.12
CA ALA A 25 -7.83 -9.42 -1.92
C ALA A 25 -8.42 -10.64 -1.21
N SER A 26 -8.38 -10.69 0.13
CA SER A 26 -8.97 -11.77 0.92
C SER A 26 -10.50 -11.71 1.01
N LEU A 27 -11.09 -10.55 0.70
CA LEU A 27 -12.55 -10.38 0.75
C LEU A 27 -13.27 -11.05 -0.44
N PRO A 28 -14.48 -11.60 -0.22
CA PRO A 28 -15.41 -11.94 -1.29
C PRO A 28 -15.68 -10.75 -2.21
N TRP A 29 -15.92 -11.03 -3.49
CA TRP A 29 -16.01 -9.99 -4.54
C TRP A 29 -17.00 -8.85 -4.20
N HIS A 30 -18.16 -9.16 -3.61
CA HIS A 30 -19.17 -8.16 -3.28
C HIS A 30 -18.69 -7.22 -2.16
N ARG A 31 -18.01 -7.76 -1.14
CA ARG A 31 -17.41 -6.96 -0.06
C ARG A 31 -16.23 -6.14 -0.56
N ARG A 32 -15.47 -6.67 -1.53
CA ARG A 32 -14.42 -5.92 -2.20
C ARG A 32 -14.99 -4.69 -2.93
N MET A 33 -16.15 -4.83 -3.58
CA MET A 33 -16.80 -3.70 -4.25
C MET A 33 -17.27 -2.64 -3.26
N THR A 34 -17.91 -3.03 -2.15
CA THR A 34 -18.37 -2.06 -1.14
C THR A 34 -17.19 -1.37 -0.44
N ALA A 35 -16.10 -2.07 -0.18
CA ALA A 35 -14.86 -1.51 0.35
C ALA A 35 -14.21 -0.50 -0.63
N LYS A 36 -14.15 -0.81 -1.93
CA LYS A 36 -13.67 0.12 -2.95
C LYS A 36 -14.53 1.39 -3.03
N MET A 37 -15.86 1.24 -2.95
CA MET A 37 -16.78 2.36 -2.90
C MET A 37 -16.59 3.22 -1.63
N HIS A 38 -16.30 2.59 -0.49
CA HIS A 38 -15.95 3.33 0.72
C HIS A 38 -14.65 4.13 0.52
N LEU A 39 -13.61 3.51 -0.04
CA LEU A 39 -12.33 4.17 -0.30
C LEU A 39 -12.42 5.36 -1.26
N SER A 40 -13.35 5.32 -2.22
CA SER A 40 -13.59 6.45 -3.12
C SER A 40 -14.36 7.60 -2.47
N ARG A 41 -15.03 7.37 -1.33
CA ARG A 41 -15.85 8.37 -0.63
C ARG A 41 -15.22 8.89 0.66
N CYS A 42 -14.41 8.08 1.34
CA CYS A 42 -13.75 8.45 2.58
C CYS A 42 -12.28 8.74 2.33
N GLU A 43 -11.91 10.02 2.38
CA GLU A 43 -10.53 10.45 2.19
C GLU A 43 -9.57 9.85 3.23
N LEU A 44 -10.01 9.72 4.48
CA LEU A 44 -9.17 9.22 5.58
C LEU A 44 -8.77 7.76 5.34
N CYS A 45 -9.74 6.91 5.00
CA CYS A 45 -9.48 5.51 4.65
C CYS A 45 -8.62 5.40 3.38
N GLY A 46 -8.85 6.27 2.39
CA GLY A 46 -8.00 6.33 1.20
C GLY A 46 -6.55 6.73 1.48
N ARG A 47 -6.32 7.70 2.38
CA ARG A 47 -4.96 8.09 2.83
C ARG A 47 -4.30 6.95 3.59
N PHE A 48 -5.03 6.29 4.49
CA PHE A 48 -4.53 5.16 5.26
C PHE A 48 -4.10 3.99 4.37
N ALA A 49 -4.90 3.63 3.37
CA ALA A 49 -4.55 2.59 2.39
C ALA A 49 -3.23 2.90 1.68
N ARG A 50 -3.05 4.13 1.18
CA ARG A 50 -1.80 4.57 0.54
C ARG A 50 -0.60 4.57 1.50
N GLN A 51 -0.80 4.87 2.79
CA GLN A 51 0.27 4.79 3.79
C GLN A 51 0.74 3.35 3.98
N LEU A 52 -0.20 2.40 4.09
CA LEU A 52 0.14 0.98 4.20
C LEU A 52 0.88 0.46 2.97
N GLU A 53 0.47 0.85 1.76
CA GLU A 53 1.18 0.50 0.52
C GLU A 53 2.62 1.02 0.52
N ARG A 54 2.84 2.27 0.96
CA ARG A 54 4.19 2.86 1.06
C ARG A 54 5.05 2.16 2.10
N ILE A 55 4.48 1.80 3.25
CA ILE A 55 5.20 1.05 4.28
C ILE A 55 5.57 -0.34 3.74
N ALA A 56 4.64 -1.04 3.09
CA ALA A 56 4.90 -2.35 2.50
C ALA A 56 5.98 -2.29 1.41
N GLU A 57 5.98 -1.26 0.57
CA GLU A 57 7.03 -1.03 -0.43
C GLU A 57 8.40 -0.75 0.22
N ALA A 58 8.45 0.14 1.22
CA ALA A 58 9.69 0.42 1.94
C ALA A 58 10.27 -0.83 2.62
N LEU A 59 9.41 -1.65 3.24
CA LEU A 59 9.80 -2.92 3.83
C LEU A 59 10.31 -3.90 2.76
N ARG A 60 9.63 -4.02 1.63
CA ARG A 60 10.08 -4.85 0.51
C ARG A 60 11.46 -4.43 0.03
N LEU A 61 11.69 -3.14 -0.16
CA LEU A 61 13.01 -2.62 -0.58
C LEU A 61 14.09 -2.86 0.47
N ALA A 62 13.78 -2.68 1.76
CA ALA A 62 14.73 -2.92 2.85
C ALA A 62 15.11 -4.40 2.99
N TRP A 63 14.17 -5.32 2.74
CA TRP A 63 14.39 -6.77 2.82
C TRP A 63 14.86 -7.41 1.52
N THR A 64 14.80 -6.70 0.39
CA THR A 64 15.30 -7.23 -0.88
C THR A 64 16.82 -7.13 -0.89
N LYS A 65 17.50 -8.27 -0.98
CA LYS A 65 18.96 -8.28 -1.16
C LYS A 65 19.29 -7.50 -2.45
N PRO A 66 20.15 -6.48 -2.39
CA PRO A 66 20.52 -5.73 -3.58
C PRO A 66 21.10 -6.66 -4.65
N ASN A 67 20.61 -6.51 -5.88
CA ASN A 67 21.16 -7.21 -7.02
C ASN A 67 22.54 -6.63 -7.37
N GLU A 68 23.57 -7.48 -7.44
CA GLU A 68 24.95 -7.05 -7.71
C GLU A 68 25.06 -6.25 -9.03
N ALA A 69 24.24 -6.61 -10.03
CA ALA A 69 24.19 -5.93 -11.32
C ALA A 69 23.71 -4.46 -11.22
N ASP A 70 22.80 -4.16 -10.30
CA ASP A 70 22.29 -2.80 -10.06
C ASP A 70 23.20 -2.00 -9.11
N VAL A 71 23.92 -2.71 -8.24
CA VAL A 71 24.84 -2.13 -7.26
C VAL A 71 26.18 -1.73 -7.87
N ALA A 72 26.68 -2.47 -8.87
CA ALA A 72 27.98 -2.20 -9.48
C ALA A 72 28.08 -0.79 -10.12
N PRO A 73 27.09 -0.32 -10.91
CA PRO A 73 27.08 1.05 -11.45
C PRO A 73 26.99 2.12 -10.35
N LEU A 74 26.22 1.86 -9.29
CA LEU A 74 26.08 2.78 -8.16
C LEU A 74 27.40 2.91 -7.38
N LYS A 75 28.07 1.79 -7.10
CA LYS A 75 29.41 1.76 -6.47
C LYS A 75 30.40 2.58 -7.29
N GLN A 76 30.44 2.38 -8.62
CA GLN A 76 31.34 3.14 -9.50
C GLN A 76 31.06 4.65 -9.45
N ARG A 77 29.79 5.07 -9.45
CA ARG A 77 29.42 6.49 -9.34
C ARG A 77 29.83 7.12 -8.00
N ILE A 78 29.68 6.38 -6.90
CA ILE A 78 30.09 6.86 -5.57
C ILE A 78 31.61 7.00 -5.50
N VAL A 79 32.36 5.98 -5.96
CA VAL A 79 33.83 6.03 -6.00
C VAL A 79 34.34 7.16 -6.88
N ALA A 80 33.72 7.40 -8.04
CA ALA A 80 34.07 8.50 -8.93
C ALA A 80 33.86 9.88 -8.27
N ARG A 81 32.76 10.06 -7.52
CA ARG A 81 32.52 11.29 -6.75
C ARG A 81 33.51 11.47 -5.61
N LEU A 82 33.83 10.41 -4.86
CA LEU A 82 34.77 10.49 -3.74
C LEU A 82 36.23 10.72 -4.18
N ARG A 83 36.59 10.33 -5.41
CA ARG A 83 37.92 10.59 -5.98
C ARG A 83 38.13 12.03 -6.46
N ASN A 84 37.06 12.79 -6.68
CA ASN A 84 37.13 14.15 -7.18
C ASN A 84 36.24 15.05 -6.30
N PRO A 85 36.73 15.47 -5.11
CA PRO A 85 35.93 16.21 -4.12
C PRO A 85 35.47 17.58 -4.63
#